data_AF-A0A5N8WGV3-F1
#
_entry.id   AF-A0A5N8WGV3-F1
#
_cell.length_a   1.000
_cell.length_b   1.000
_cell.length_c   1.000
_cell.angle_alpha   90.00
_cell.angle_beta   90.00
_cell.angle_gamma   90.00
#
_symmetry.space_group_name_H-M   'P 1'
#
loop_
_entity.id
_entity.type
_entity.pdbx_description
1 polymer ?
#
loop_
_entity_poly.entity_id
_entity_poly.type
_entity_poly.pdbx_seq_one_letter_code
_entity_poly.pdbx_strand_id
1 'polypeptide(L)'
;MERMPSAKPPARPFTPLDFQLVLLRRMADHNPELVADARRELGVSIADMREANKRWQAMLRSPRSRSAVSCYRSILGAPESATLRKIGDLECEARSWPVPLWPDLRFEVMVAPNGTAWNEWLVRAPGATAPELHTLDDLTPWSCTVDEAARAFPPA
;
A
#
# COMPACT_ATOMS: atom_id res chain seq x y z
N MET A 1 27.82 41.72 3.51
CA MET A 1 27.92 40.32 3.05
C MET A 1 26.73 39.57 3.63
N GLU A 2 25.64 39.48 2.87
CA GLU A 2 24.40 38.84 3.30
C GLU A 2 24.60 37.33 3.49
N ARG A 3 24.18 36.81 4.65
CA ARG A 3 24.06 35.37 4.91
C ARG A 3 22.93 34.82 4.04
N MET A 4 23.27 34.03 3.04
CA MET A 4 22.31 33.19 2.33
C MET A 4 21.63 32.24 3.32
N PRO A 5 20.29 32.05 3.24
CA PRO A 5 19.61 31.12 4.11
C PRO A 5 20.07 29.69 3.81
N SER A 6 20.38 28.95 4.88
CA SER A 6 20.79 27.55 4.85
C SER A 6 19.83 26.73 4.00
N ALA A 7 20.34 26.18 2.89
CA ALA A 7 19.57 25.24 2.06
C ALA A 7 19.05 24.11 2.96
N LYS A 8 17.74 23.85 2.88
CA LYS A 8 17.08 22.76 3.59
C LYS A 8 17.81 21.46 3.24
N PRO A 9 18.20 20.62 4.23
CA PRO A 9 18.85 19.35 3.93
C PRO A 9 18.03 18.57 2.89
N PRO A 10 18.66 17.91 1.91
CA PRO A 10 17.93 17.12 0.95
C PRO A 10 17.09 16.10 1.71
N ALA A 11 15.78 16.08 1.42
CA ALA A 11 14.89 15.13 2.05
C ALA A 11 15.41 13.72 1.76
N ARG A 12 15.43 12.87 2.79
CA ARG A 12 15.79 11.45 2.63
C ARG A 12 14.92 10.83 1.53
N PRO A 13 15.41 9.82 0.78
CA PRO A 13 14.58 9.11 -0.18
C PRO A 13 13.30 8.59 0.46
N PHE A 14 12.24 8.44 -0.33
CA PHE A 14 11.02 7.76 0.10
C PHE A 14 11.20 6.26 -0.13
N THR A 15 11.02 5.45 0.91
CA THR A 15 11.38 4.04 0.95
C THR A 15 10.16 3.13 1.05
N PRO A 16 10.30 1.80 0.87
CA PRO A 16 9.21 0.85 1.13
C PRO A 16 8.68 0.92 2.57
N LEU A 17 9.53 1.25 3.55
CA LEU A 17 9.07 1.47 4.93
C LEU A 17 8.15 2.68 5.00
N ASP A 18 8.53 3.82 4.41
CA ASP A 18 7.67 5.01 4.37
C ASP A 18 6.31 4.69 3.72
N PHE A 19 6.29 3.87 2.67
CA PHE A 19 5.06 3.43 2.02
C PHE A 19 4.16 2.59 2.95
N GLN A 20 4.72 1.65 3.71
CA GLN A 20 3.95 0.89 4.71
C GLN A 20 3.35 1.79 5.78
N LEU A 21 4.05 2.87 6.17
CA LEU A 21 3.51 3.87 7.08
C LEU A 21 2.31 4.64 6.48
N VAL A 22 2.27 4.85 5.15
CA VAL A 22 1.09 5.41 4.47
C VAL A 22 -0.10 4.47 4.60
N LEU A 23 0.10 3.16 4.37
CA LEU A 23 -0.95 2.16 4.51
C LEU A 23 -1.48 2.12 5.95
N LEU A 24 -0.58 2.03 6.93
CA LEU A 24 -0.92 2.08 8.35
C LEU A 24 -1.68 3.36 8.73
N ARG A 25 -1.29 4.52 8.19
CA ARG A 25 -2.01 5.77 8.47
C ARG A 25 -3.46 5.70 8.01
N ARG A 26 -3.74 5.11 6.83
CA ARG A 26 -5.11 4.94 6.33
C ARG A 26 -5.89 3.94 7.19
N MET A 27 -5.27 2.84 7.59
CA MET A 27 -5.90 1.84 8.45
C MET A 27 -6.21 2.37 9.86
N ALA A 28 -5.44 3.36 10.34
CA ALA A 28 -5.64 3.98 11.65
C ALA A 28 -6.97 4.73 11.76
N ASP A 29 -7.62 5.06 10.64
CA ASP A 29 -8.95 5.67 10.65
C ASP A 29 -10.04 4.68 11.15
N HIS A 30 -9.73 3.37 11.17
CA HIS A 30 -10.65 2.32 11.60
C HIS A 30 -10.15 1.51 12.81
N ASN A 31 -8.84 1.25 12.91
CA ASN A 31 -8.25 0.45 14.00
C ASN A 31 -6.96 1.10 14.54
N PRO A 32 -7.07 2.21 15.29
CA PRO A 32 -5.91 3.00 15.70
C PRO A 32 -4.98 2.28 16.69
N GLU A 33 -5.51 1.43 17.57
CA GLU A 33 -4.75 0.64 18.54
C GLU A 33 -3.87 -0.38 17.84
N LEU A 34 -4.44 -1.17 16.92
CA LEU A 34 -3.70 -2.16 16.14
C LEU A 34 -2.59 -1.50 15.30
N VAL A 35 -2.83 -0.31 14.75
CA VAL A 35 -1.79 0.48 14.08
C VAL A 35 -0.73 0.98 15.05
N ALA A 36 -1.10 1.38 16.26
CA ALA A 36 -0.13 1.76 17.27
C ALA A 36 0.80 0.60 17.62
N ASP A 37 0.30 -0.63 17.66
CA ASP A 37 1.06 -1.85 17.94
C ASP A 37 2.03 -2.17 16.81
N ALA A 38 1.54 -2.22 15.57
CA ALA A 38 2.37 -2.44 14.38
C ALA A 38 3.49 -1.39 14.25
N ARG A 39 3.22 -0.11 14.57
CA ARG A 39 4.26 0.92 14.58
C ARG A 39 5.33 0.69 15.65
N ARG A 40 4.94 0.19 16.82
CA ARG A 40 5.92 -0.13 17.89
C ARG A 40 6.82 -1.28 17.48
N GLU A 41 6.27 -2.31 16.84
CA GLU A 41 7.06 -3.42 16.28
C GLU A 41 8.05 -2.96 15.21
N LEU A 42 7.63 -2.01 14.37
CA LEU A 42 8.51 -1.38 13.37
C LEU A 42 9.52 -0.37 13.96
N GLY A 43 9.41 -0.04 15.25
CA GLY A 43 10.26 0.96 15.90
C GLY A 43 10.07 2.39 15.38
N VAL A 44 8.89 2.72 14.83
CA VAL A 44 8.61 4.03 14.21
C VAL A 44 7.67 4.89 15.04
N SER A 45 7.93 6.20 15.08
CA SER A 45 7.09 7.13 15.82
C SER A 45 5.81 7.48 15.06
N ILE A 46 4.84 8.08 15.77
CA ILE A 46 3.62 8.59 15.12
C ILE A 46 3.95 9.78 14.22
N ALA A 47 4.99 10.53 14.55
CA ALA A 47 5.48 11.65 13.77
C ALA A 47 6.07 11.16 12.44
N ASP A 48 6.85 10.07 12.44
CA ASP A 48 7.40 9.47 11.22
C ASP A 48 6.28 9.03 10.27
N MET A 49 5.24 8.36 10.80
CA MET A 49 4.08 7.97 10.00
C MET A 49 3.34 9.18 9.41
N ARG A 50 3.15 10.25 10.20
CA ARG A 50 2.50 11.47 9.72
C ARG A 50 3.33 12.17 8.64
N GLU A 51 4.65 12.25 8.82
CA GLU A 51 5.54 12.87 7.83
C GLU A 51 5.63 12.03 6.55
N ALA A 52 5.66 10.69 6.64
CA ALA A 52 5.57 9.80 5.49
C ALA A 52 4.27 10.04 4.70
N ASN A 53 3.11 10.07 5.37
CA ASN A 53 1.84 10.36 4.72
C ASN A 53 1.80 11.76 4.08
N LYS A 54 2.34 12.78 4.76
CA LYS A 54 2.43 14.13 4.20
C LYS A 54 3.28 14.18 2.94
N ARG A 55 4.45 13.53 2.94
CA ARG A 55 5.33 13.41 1.76
C ARG A 55 4.64 12.67 0.63
N TRP A 56 3.94 11.58 0.92
CA TRP A 56 3.13 10.82 -0.04
C TRP A 56 2.05 11.69 -0.70
N GLN A 57 1.26 12.40 0.10
CA GLN A 57 0.21 13.29 -0.41
C GLN A 57 0.79 14.43 -1.26
N ALA A 58 1.97 14.95 -0.91
CA ALA A 58 2.66 15.95 -1.73
C ALA A 58 3.14 15.37 -3.07
N MET A 59 3.62 14.12 -3.10
CA MET A 59 4.01 13.43 -4.34
C MET A 59 2.80 13.23 -5.27
N LEU A 60 1.65 12.79 -4.73
CA LEU A 60 0.44 12.56 -5.52
C LEU A 60 -0.16 13.83 -6.13
N ARG A 61 -0.03 14.97 -5.44
CA ARG A 61 -0.58 16.27 -5.91
C ARG A 61 0.35 17.02 -6.85
N SER A 62 1.55 16.51 -7.13
CA SER A 62 2.51 17.19 -7.98
C SER A 62 2.04 17.19 -9.44
N PRO A 63 2.03 18.34 -10.15
CA PRO A 63 1.63 18.41 -11.55
C PRO A 63 2.59 17.68 -12.52
N ARG A 64 3.76 17.24 -12.03
CA ARG A 64 4.67 16.34 -12.75
C ARG A 64 4.51 14.88 -12.30
N SER A 65 3.36 14.50 -11.75
CA SER A 65 3.13 13.14 -11.26
C SER A 65 3.35 12.15 -12.40
N ARG A 66 4.28 11.21 -12.19
CA ARG A 66 4.48 10.08 -13.09
C ARG A 66 3.21 9.23 -13.11
N SER A 67 3.07 8.34 -14.09
CA SER A 67 2.02 7.30 -14.01
C SER A 67 2.11 6.58 -12.66
N ALA A 68 0.97 6.17 -12.10
CA ALA A 68 0.90 5.55 -10.77
C ALA A 68 1.92 4.41 -10.64
N VAL A 69 2.04 3.61 -11.69
CA VAL A 69 3.02 2.53 -11.84
C VAL A 69 4.47 2.98 -11.69
N SER A 70 4.86 4.07 -12.33
CA SER A 70 6.22 4.60 -12.25
C SER A 70 6.52 5.12 -10.83
N CYS A 71 5.50 5.68 -10.16
CA CYS A 71 5.61 6.08 -8.75
C CYS A 71 5.88 4.86 -7.86
N TYR A 72 5.06 3.81 -7.94
CA TYR A 72 5.25 2.59 -7.14
C TYR A 72 6.58 1.90 -7.42
N ARG A 73 6.97 1.77 -8.70
CA ARG A 73 8.28 1.17 -9.04
C ARG A 73 9.46 1.97 -8.51
N SER A 74 9.35 3.29 -8.44
CA SER A 74 10.39 4.16 -7.90
C SER A 74 10.59 4.00 -6.39
N ILE A 75 9.59 3.52 -5.67
CA ILE A 75 9.58 3.42 -4.20
C ILE A 75 9.79 1.98 -3.76
N LEU A 76 9.06 1.04 -4.38
CA LEU A 76 9.02 -0.38 -4.04
C LEU A 76 9.95 -1.24 -4.90
N GLY A 77 10.56 -0.66 -5.95
CA GLY A 77 11.40 -1.40 -6.89
C GLY A 77 10.60 -2.16 -7.95
N ALA A 78 11.22 -3.19 -8.52
CA ALA A 78 10.54 -4.06 -9.48
C ALA A 78 9.40 -4.83 -8.79
N PRO A 79 8.23 -4.99 -9.44
CA PRO A 79 7.17 -5.84 -8.89
C PRO A 79 7.66 -7.28 -8.80
N GLU A 80 7.18 -8.00 -7.77
CA GLU A 80 7.40 -9.45 -7.63
C GLU A 80 6.67 -10.21 -8.74
N SER A 81 5.45 -9.76 -9.07
CA SER A 81 4.68 -10.31 -10.18
C SER A 81 4.01 -9.23 -11.01
N ALA A 82 3.89 -9.49 -12.31
CA ALA A 82 3.13 -8.70 -13.25
C ALA A 82 2.30 -9.67 -14.11
N THR A 83 0.97 -9.56 -14.05
CA THR A 83 0.05 -10.49 -14.72
C THR A 83 -1.03 -9.73 -15.45
N LEU A 84 -1.22 -10.04 -16.73
CA LEU A 84 -2.35 -9.52 -17.49
C LEU A 84 -3.64 -10.20 -17.01
N ARG A 85 -4.65 -9.39 -16.69
CA ARG A 85 -5.99 -9.83 -16.29
C ARG A 85 -7.03 -9.21 -17.21
N LYS A 86 -7.99 -10.01 -17.60
CA LYS A 86 -9.17 -9.55 -18.33
C LYS A 86 -10.35 -9.49 -17.37
N ILE A 87 -10.92 -8.29 -17.21
CA ILE A 87 -12.08 -8.03 -16.35
C ILE A 87 -13.17 -7.43 -17.24
N GLY A 88 -14.16 -8.25 -17.59
CA GLY A 88 -15.10 -7.91 -18.67
C GLY A 88 -14.34 -7.70 -19.98
N ASP A 89 -14.50 -6.51 -20.56
CA ASP A 89 -13.81 -6.09 -21.79
C ASP A 89 -12.51 -5.32 -21.54
N LEU A 90 -12.15 -5.08 -20.28
CA LEU A 90 -10.94 -4.35 -19.91
C LEU A 90 -9.77 -5.33 -19.72
N GLU A 91 -8.69 -5.11 -20.46
CA GLU A 91 -7.39 -5.71 -20.19
C GLU A 91 -6.60 -4.80 -19.23
N CYS A 92 -6.27 -5.33 -18.06
CA CYS A 92 -5.51 -4.63 -17.04
C CYS A 92 -4.26 -5.43 -16.68
N GLU A 93 -3.21 -4.74 -16.26
CA GLU A 93 -2.03 -5.38 -15.68
C GLU A 93 -2.12 -5.30 -14.16
N ALA A 94 -2.12 -6.47 -13.51
CA ALA A 94 -1.99 -6.60 -12.06
C ALA A 94 -0.51 -6.67 -11.72
N ARG A 95 0.00 -5.68 -10.98
CA ARG A 95 1.38 -5.67 -10.49
C ARG A 95 1.39 -5.76 -8.98
N SER A 96 2.20 -6.65 -8.43
CA SER A 96 2.24 -6.87 -6.98
C SER A 96 3.65 -6.72 -6.40
N TRP A 97 3.72 -6.22 -5.17
CA TRP A 97 4.97 -6.03 -4.43
C TRP A 97 4.86 -6.62 -3.02
N PRO A 98 5.97 -7.12 -2.46
CA PRO A 98 6.03 -7.48 -1.05
C PRO A 98 5.85 -6.24 -0.17
N VAL A 99 5.17 -6.44 0.96
CA VAL A 99 5.01 -5.46 2.03
C VAL A 99 5.51 -6.11 3.32
N PRO A 100 6.77 -5.88 3.74
CA PRO A 100 7.41 -6.62 4.83
C PRO A 100 6.64 -6.75 6.15
N LEU A 101 5.78 -5.78 6.49
CA LEU A 101 4.92 -5.82 7.67
C LEU A 101 3.86 -6.92 7.59
N TRP A 102 3.41 -7.25 6.38
CA TRP A 102 2.45 -8.31 6.10
C TRP A 102 3.08 -9.32 5.13
N PRO A 103 3.96 -10.22 5.61
CA PRO A 103 4.75 -11.11 4.76
C PRO A 103 3.89 -12.04 3.89
N ASP A 104 2.70 -12.40 4.39
CA ASP A 104 1.73 -13.24 3.69
C ASP A 104 0.83 -12.46 2.74
N LEU A 105 1.02 -11.14 2.60
CA LEU A 105 0.26 -10.29 1.71
C LEU A 105 1.17 -9.64 0.66
N ARG A 106 0.55 -9.14 -0.40
CA ARG A 106 1.16 -8.29 -1.42
C ARG A 106 0.33 -7.05 -1.60
N PHE A 107 0.99 -5.92 -1.83
CA PHE A 107 0.30 -4.74 -2.32
C PHE A 107 0.18 -4.87 -3.82
N GLU A 108 -1.05 -5.00 -4.32
CA GLU A 108 -1.36 -5.12 -5.74
C GLU A 108 -1.95 -3.81 -6.27
N VAL A 109 -1.49 -3.41 -7.44
CA VAL A 109 -2.03 -2.27 -8.19
C VAL A 109 -2.53 -2.80 -9.53
N MET A 110 -3.80 -2.52 -9.81
CA MET A 110 -4.43 -2.81 -11.09
C MET A 110 -4.30 -1.59 -12.00
N VAL A 111 -3.65 -1.78 -13.14
CA VAL A 111 -3.29 -0.70 -14.06
C VAL A 111 -4.07 -0.88 -15.37
N ALA A 112 -4.79 0.16 -15.78
CA ALA A 112 -5.44 0.22 -17.08
C ALA A 112 -4.41 0.45 -18.21
N PRO A 113 -4.75 0.18 -19.49
CA PRO A 113 -3.82 0.35 -20.62
C PRO A 113 -3.25 1.76 -20.76
N ASN A 114 -3.98 2.78 -20.29
CA ASN A 114 -3.52 4.17 -20.27
C ASN A 114 -2.52 4.48 -19.13
N GLY A 115 -2.10 3.48 -18.35
CA GLY A 115 -1.16 3.62 -17.24
C GLY A 115 -1.77 4.14 -15.92
N THR A 116 -3.09 4.33 -15.88
CA THR A 116 -3.81 4.77 -14.67
C THR A 116 -4.03 3.59 -13.74
N ALA A 117 -3.72 3.76 -12.46
CA ALA A 117 -4.12 2.82 -11.43
C ALA A 117 -5.60 3.03 -11.13
N TRP A 118 -6.40 1.97 -11.21
CA TRP A 118 -7.85 2.04 -10.93
C TRP A 118 -8.24 1.24 -9.68
N ASN A 119 -7.38 0.34 -9.21
CA ASN A 119 -7.53 -0.31 -7.92
C ASN A 119 -6.17 -0.55 -7.25
N GLU A 120 -6.15 -0.43 -5.92
CA GLU A 120 -4.97 -0.57 -5.06
C GLU A 120 -5.40 -1.25 -3.76
N TRP A 121 -4.83 -2.42 -3.47
CA TRP A 121 -5.29 -3.27 -2.38
C TRP A 121 -4.22 -4.25 -1.89
N LEU A 122 -4.50 -4.91 -0.76
CA LEU A 122 -3.72 -6.04 -0.28
C LEU A 122 -4.35 -7.34 -0.76
N VAL A 123 -3.53 -8.21 -1.34
CA VAL A 123 -3.91 -9.55 -1.83
C VAL A 123 -3.05 -10.61 -1.14
N ARG A 124 -3.53 -11.84 -1.08
CA ARG A 124 -2.77 -12.96 -0.51
C ARG A 124 -1.52 -13.23 -1.35
N ALA A 125 -0.38 -13.39 -0.68
CA ALA A 125 0.85 -13.77 -1.36
C ALA A 125 0.69 -15.15 -2.02
N PRO A 126 1.28 -15.37 -3.21
CA PRO A 126 1.27 -16.69 -3.82
C PRO A 126 1.83 -17.76 -2.87
N GLY A 127 1.05 -18.82 -2.64
CA GLY A 127 1.43 -19.92 -1.74
C GLY A 127 1.19 -19.66 -0.24
N ALA A 128 0.78 -18.46 0.17
CA ALA A 128 0.37 -18.22 1.54
C ALA A 128 -1.05 -18.76 1.78
N THR A 129 -1.28 -19.35 2.96
CA THR A 129 -2.57 -19.89 3.35
C THR A 129 -3.57 -18.76 3.63
N ALA A 130 -4.74 -18.85 3.02
CA ALA A 130 -5.86 -17.95 3.33
C ALA A 130 -6.48 -18.31 4.69
N PRO A 131 -7.01 -17.34 5.45
CA PRO A 131 -7.72 -17.62 6.70
C PRO A 131 -9.01 -18.41 6.42
N GLU A 132 -9.37 -19.29 7.36
CA GLU A 132 -10.68 -19.94 7.37
C GLU A 132 -11.71 -18.97 7.96
N LEU A 133 -12.71 -18.60 7.16
CA LEU A 133 -13.75 -17.64 7.53
C LEU A 133 -15.10 -18.37 7.52
N HIS A 134 -15.66 -18.61 8.70
CA HIS A 134 -16.93 -19.30 8.88
C HIS A 134 -18.06 -18.34 9.27
N THR A 135 -17.71 -17.31 10.02
CA THR A 135 -18.62 -16.34 10.62
C THR A 135 -18.07 -14.93 10.44
N LEU A 136 -18.93 -13.92 10.62
CA LEU A 136 -18.50 -12.53 10.55
C LEU A 136 -17.48 -12.17 11.65
N ASP A 137 -17.48 -12.89 12.77
CA ASP A 137 -16.52 -12.68 13.87
C ASP A 137 -15.10 -13.10 13.47
N ASP A 138 -14.94 -13.93 12.43
CA ASP A 138 -13.64 -14.32 11.88
C ASP A 138 -12.98 -13.20 11.06
N LEU A 139 -13.73 -12.16 10.68
CA LEU A 139 -13.26 -10.98 9.92
C LEU A 139 -12.47 -10.00 10.80
N THR A 140 -11.45 -10.50 11.47
CA THR A 140 -10.54 -9.67 12.26
C THR A 140 -9.70 -8.75 11.34
N PRO A 141 -9.37 -7.53 11.78
CA PRO A 141 -8.58 -6.61 10.96
C PRO A 141 -7.25 -7.23 10.51
N TRP A 142 -6.94 -7.09 9.22
CA TRP A 142 -5.70 -7.56 8.56
C TRP A 142 -5.49 -9.08 8.50
N SER A 143 -6.46 -9.89 8.96
CA SER A 143 -6.36 -11.35 8.81
C SER A 143 -6.73 -11.82 7.41
N CYS A 144 -7.72 -11.17 6.79
CA CYS A 144 -8.24 -11.51 5.47
C CYS A 144 -8.16 -10.34 4.48
N THR A 145 -8.21 -10.68 3.21
CA THR A 145 -8.33 -9.76 2.08
C THR A 145 -9.79 -9.57 1.68
N VAL A 146 -10.06 -8.53 0.90
CA VAL A 146 -11.41 -8.25 0.39
C VAL A 146 -11.93 -9.42 -0.47
N ASP A 147 -11.08 -10.06 -1.28
CA ASP A 147 -11.47 -11.23 -2.08
C ASP A 147 -11.82 -12.44 -1.21
N GLU A 148 -11.05 -12.69 -0.16
CA GLU A 148 -11.30 -13.78 0.79
C GLU A 148 -12.65 -13.57 1.52
N ALA A 149 -12.91 -12.36 2.00
CA ALA A 149 -14.19 -12.03 2.64
C ALA A 149 -15.38 -12.15 1.66
N ALA A 150 -15.23 -11.63 0.43
CA ALA A 150 -16.29 -11.70 -0.59
C ALA A 150 -16.61 -13.14 -1.01
N ARG A 151 -15.59 -14.02 -1.03
CA ARG A 151 -15.76 -15.44 -1.35
C ARG A 151 -16.42 -16.22 -0.22
N ALA A 152 -16.09 -15.91 1.04
CA ALA A 152 -16.65 -16.56 2.21
C ALA A 152 -18.13 -16.16 2.44
N PHE A 153 -18.49 -14.92 2.12
CA PHE A 153 -19.83 -14.36 2.35
C PHE A 153 -20.41 -13.78 1.06
N PRO A 154 -20.81 -14.63 0.09
CA PRO A 154 -21.39 -14.15 -1.17
C PRO A 154 -22.72 -13.41 -0.92
N PRO A 155 -23.04 -12.38 -1.74
CA PRO A 155 -24.32 -11.69 -1.63
C PRO A 155 -25.49 -12.67 -1.83
N ALA A 156 -26.53 -12.51 -1.02
CA ALA A 156 -27.73 -13.35 -1.01
C ALA A 156 -28.62 -13.15 -2.25
#